data_AF-A0A7W4GIH6-F1
#
_entry.id   AF-A0A7W4GIH6-F1
#
_cell.length_a   1.000
_cell.length_b   1.000
_cell.length_c   1.000
_cell.angle_alpha   90.00
_cell.angle_beta   90.00
_cell.angle_gamma   90.00
#
_symmetry.space_group_name_H-M   'P 1'
#
loop_
_entity.id
_entity.type
_entity.pdbx_description
1 polymer ?
#
loop_
_entity_poly.entity_id
_entity_poly.type
_entity_poly.pdbx_seq_one_letter_code
_entity_poly.pdbx_strand_id
1 'polypeptide(L)' 'MNQAQEKHLKDYTKPAFTISHVDLNVILDGKNTKVTAVSKVIRNGEHQHDLVLDGEQLSLSTVKLNGVAAN' A
#
# COMPACT_ATOMS: atom_id res chain seq x y z
N MET A 1 -14.94 -12.60 1.19
CA MET A 1 -14.16 -13.10 2.34
C MET A 1 -12.93 -13.78 1.76
N ASN A 2 -11.73 -13.19 1.88
CA ASN A 2 -10.52 -13.87 1.44
C ASN A 2 -10.05 -14.76 2.60
N GLN A 3 -10.08 -16.08 2.41
CA GLN A 3 -9.58 -17.02 3.41
C GLN A 3 -8.06 -16.85 3.52
N ALA A 4 -7.52 -16.93 4.74
CA ALA A 4 -6.08 -16.91 4.96
C ALA A 4 -5.44 -18.08 4.22
N GLN A 5 -4.70 -17.78 3.15
CA GLN A 5 -3.92 -18.78 2.43
C GLN A 5 -2.66 -19.11 3.25
N GLU A 6 -2.31 -20.40 3.31
CA GLU A 6 -1.09 -20.85 3.96
C GLU A 6 0.13 -20.20 3.29
N LYS A 7 0.99 -19.56 4.09
CA LYS A 7 2.25 -18.99 3.64
C LYS A 7 3.39 -19.92 4.03
N HIS A 8 4.17 -20.41 3.06
CA HIS A 8 5.34 -21.25 3.32
C HIS A 8 6.65 -20.47 3.18
N LEU A 9 7.62 -20.78 4.03
CA LEU A 9 8.96 -20.15 3.98
C LEU A 9 9.66 -20.35 2.63
N LYS A 10 9.48 -21.52 2.00
CA LYS A 10 10.07 -21.87 0.70
C LYS A 10 9.59 -21.00 -0.47
N ASP A 11 8.43 -20.36 -0.34
CA ASP A 11 7.81 -19.53 -1.38
C ASP A 11 8.16 -18.04 -1.20
N TYR A 12 9.01 -17.71 -0.21
CA TYR A 12 9.46 -16.34 0.03
C TYR A 12 10.27 -15.81 -1.16
N THR A 13 9.86 -14.64 -1.65
CA THR A 13 10.58 -13.91 -2.70
C THR A 13 10.88 -12.49 -2.24
N LYS A 14 11.97 -11.91 -2.75
CA LYS A 14 12.29 -10.51 -2.49
C LYS A 14 11.18 -9.63 -3.08
N PRO A 15 10.71 -8.60 -2.36
CA PRO A 15 9.63 -7.77 -2.85
C PRO A 15 10.05 -6.95 -4.09
N ALA A 16 9.16 -6.92 -5.07
CA ALA A 16 9.26 -6.10 -6.28
C ALA A 16 9.31 -4.59 -5.98
N PHE A 17 8.76 -4.16 -4.84
CA PHE A 17 8.76 -2.78 -4.41
C PHE A 17 9.13 -2.67 -2.93
N THR A 18 9.84 -1.60 -2.58
CA THR A 18 10.12 -1.23 -1.19
C THR A 18 9.61 0.17 -0.91
N ILE A 19 9.25 0.44 0.34
CA ILE A 19 8.87 1.77 0.81
C ILE A 19 9.95 2.23 1.78
N SER A 20 10.65 3.31 1.43
CA SER A 20 11.74 3.84 2.26
C SER A 20 11.24 4.75 3.38
N HIS A 21 10.15 5.48 3.12
CA HIS A 21 9.58 6.47 4.03
C HIS A 21 8.06 6.50 3.85
N VAL A 22 7.35 6.74 4.94
CA VAL A 22 5.90 6.97 4.95
C VAL A 22 5.61 8.17 5.85
N ASP A 23 4.96 9.17 5.27
CA ASP A 23 4.38 10.28 6.02
C ASP A 23 2.89 9.98 6.26
N LEU A 24 2.51 9.86 7.53
CA LEU A 24 1.13 9.59 7.95
C LEU A 24 0.53 10.82 8.59
N ASN A 25 -0.62 11.25 8.04
CA ASN A 25 -1.49 12.23 8.68
C ASN A 25 -2.81 11.55 9.06
N VAL A 26 -3.09 11.50 10.36
CA VAL A 26 -4.29 10.88 10.92
C VAL A 26 -5.13 11.97 11.57
N ILE A 27 -6.27 12.27 10.96
CA ILE A 27 -7.25 13.23 11.47
C ILE A 27 -8.31 12.44 12.22
N LEU A 28 -8.31 12.55 13.55
CA LEU A 28 -9.26 11.87 14.42
C LEU A 28 -10.59 12.63 14.45
N ASP A 29 -11.67 11.98 14.01
CA ASP A 29 -13.04 12.52 14.04
C ASP A 29 -14.04 11.43 14.46
N GLY A 30 -13.91 10.97 15.71
CA GLY A 30 -14.78 9.93 16.27
C GLY A 30 -14.79 8.67 15.39
N LYS A 31 -15.89 8.42 14.69
CA LYS A 31 -16.07 7.26 13.79
C LYS A 31 -15.53 7.49 12.37
N ASN A 32 -15.16 8.72 12.00
CA ASN A 32 -14.77 9.14 10.66
C ASN A 32 -13.28 9.52 10.58
N THR A 33 -12.41 8.76 11.23
CA THR A 33 -10.97 9.03 11.16
C THR A 33 -10.49 9.01 9.71
N LYS A 34 -9.90 10.13 9.28
CA LYS A 34 -9.33 10.26 7.94
C LYS A 34 -7.83 10.06 8.00
N VAL A 35 -7.34 9.06 7.26
CA VAL A 35 -5.91 8.77 7.13
C VAL A 35 -5.44 9.22 5.75
N THR A 36 -4.36 9.99 5.71
CA THR A 36 -3.62 10.29 4.48
C THR A 36 -2.20 9.74 4.63
N ALA A 37 -1.83 8.80 3.76
CA ALA A 37 -0.50 8.21 3.73
C ALA A 37 0.23 8.64 2.44
N VAL A 38 1.43 9.20 2.58
CA VAL A 38 2.31 9.54 1.46
C VAL A 38 3.58 8.70 1.57
N SER A 39 3.77 7.78 0.63
CA SER A 39 4.85 6.79 0.66
C SER A 39 5.89 7.05 -0.42
N LYS A 40 7.19 6.98 -0.08
CA LYS A 40 8.29 6.97 -1.05
C LYS A 40 8.58 5.54 -1.49
N VAL A 41 7.97 5.15 -2.61
CA VAL A 41 8.07 3.81 -3.21
C VAL A 41 9.27 3.71 -4.15
N ILE A 42 10.00 2.60 -4.08
CA ILE A 42 11.12 2.24 -4.95
C ILE A 42 10.79 0.92 -5.64
N ARG A 43 10.92 0.86 -6.97
CA ARG A 43 10.84 -0.38 -7.74
C ARG A 43 12.21 -1.09 -7.71
N ASN A 44 12.23 -2.36 -7.32
CA ASN A 44 13.44 -3.14 -7.18
C ASN A 44 13.70 -3.98 -8.44
N GLY A 45 14.67 -3.55 -9.26
CA GLY A 45 15.02 -4.23 -10.51
C GLY A 45 14.09 -3.87 -11.66
N GLU A 46 14.26 -4.58 -12.77
CA GLU A 46 13.51 -4.36 -14.01
C GLU A 46 12.39 -5.40 -14.13
N HIS A 47 11.14 -4.95 -13.99
CA HIS A 47 9.96 -5.79 -14.13
C HIS A 47 8.71 -4.93 -14.36
N GLN A 48 7.69 -5.56 -14.93
CA GLN A 48 6.39 -4.94 -15.19
C GLN A 48 5.32 -5.28 -14.13
N HIS A 49 5.70 -5.88 -12.99
CA HIS A 49 4.75 -6.14 -11.90
C HIS A 49 4.05 -4.87 -11.41
N ASP A 50 2.79 -5.04 -10.99
CA ASP A 50 1.97 -4.01 -10.37
C ASP A 50 2.37 -3.78 -8.92
N LEU A 51 2.21 -2.54 -8.44
CA LEU A 51 2.35 -2.21 -7.03
C LEU A 51 1.05 -2.60 -6.31
N VAL A 52 1.09 -3.70 -5.57
CA VAL A 52 -0.03 -4.15 -4.73
C VAL A 52 0.18 -3.64 -3.31
N LEU A 53 -0.82 -2.95 -2.77
CA LEU A 53 -0.85 -2.48 -1.39
C LEU A 53 -1.99 -3.17 -0.65
N ASP A 54 -1.67 -3.79 0.48
CA ASP A 54 -2.65 -4.45 1.33
C ASP A 54 -3.39 -3.43 2.21
N GLY A 55 -4.71 -3.58 2.32
CA GLY A 55 -5.55 -2.75 3.18
C GLY A 55 -6.84 -3.47 3.57
N GLU A 56 -7.18 -3.45 4.86
CA GLU A 56 -8.36 -4.13 5.41
C GLU A 56 -9.30 -3.14 6.10
N GLN A 57 -10.60 -3.27 5.84
CA GLN A 57 -11.66 -2.45 6.43
C GLN A 57 -11.48 -0.93 6.21
N LEU A 58 -10.95 -0.55 5.04
CA LEU A 58 -10.74 0.84 4.65
C LEU A 58 -11.71 1.27 3.55
N SER A 59 -12.19 2.51 3.61
CA SER A 59 -12.85 3.17 2.48
C SER A 59 -11.84 4.03 1.73
N LEU A 60 -11.46 3.62 0.52
CA LEU A 60 -10.48 4.34 -0.29
C LEU A 60 -11.09 5.64 -0.83
N SER A 61 -10.52 6.78 -0.44
CA SER A 61 -11.00 8.09 -0.90
C SER A 61 -10.32 8.54 -2.19
N THR A 62 -8.98 8.55 -2.23
CA THR A 62 -8.20 8.98 -3.40
C THR A 62 -6.85 8.28 -3.41
N VAL A 63 -6.34 8.00 -4.61
CA VAL A 63 -4.95 7.56 -4.82
C VAL A 63 -4.27 8.53 -5.79
N LYS A 64 -3.02 8.88 -5.50
CA LYS A 64 -2.21 9.72 -6.38
C LYS A 64 -0.82 9.10 -6.55
N LEU A 65 -0.34 9.05 -7.79
CA LEU A 65 1.05 8.72 -8.13
C LEU A 65 1.77 10.01 -8.49
N ASN A 66 2.79 10.37 -7.73
CA ASN A 66 3.58 11.59 -7.94
C ASN A 66 2.71 12.86 -8.09
N GLY A 67 1.65 12.94 -7.27
CA GLY A 67 0.71 14.07 -7.26
C GLY A 67 -0.43 13.99 -8.31
N VAL A 68 -0.35 13.06 -9.27
CA VAL A 68 -1.38 12.85 -10.29
C VAL A 68 -2.37 11.79 -9.82
N ALA A 69 -3.68 12.02 -10.00
CA ALA A 69 -4.70 11.04 -9.62
C ALA A 69 -4.48 9.71 -10.37
N ALA A 70 -4.52 8.60 -9.64
CA ALA A 70 -4.60 7.27 -10.23
C ALA A 70 -6.05 7.06 -10.70
N ASN A 71 -6.23 6.74 -11.98
CA ASN A 71 -7.54 6.44 -12.56
C ASN A 71 -7.87 4.97 -12.42
#